data_AF-A0A7Y0AG86-F1
#
_entry.id   AF-A0A7Y0AG86-F1
#
_cell.length_a   1.000
_cell.length_b   1.000
_cell.length_c   1.000
_cell.angle_alpha   90.00
_cell.angle_beta   90.00
_cell.angle_gamma   90.00
#
_symmetry.space_group_name_H-M   'P 1'
#
loop_
_entity.id
_entity.type
_entity.pdbx_description
1 polymer ?
#
loop_
_entity_poly.entity_id
_entity_poly.type
_entity_poly.pdbx_seq_one_letter_code
_entity_poly.pdbx_strand_id
1 'polypeptide(L)'
;MQLNQATTDLLTRMYQGFNARDTEAVLALMQPDVQWPKAFLGGYVQGPAAVRAYWAQQWSGIDPHVDPTGFELLPDGRVAVTVHQVVHDLAGTLLLDTTVQHIYHLRDGLIARMDVQSLYPMDAAQAKLLIESYIEAYNRFDVPGMLACLQPDVRFEHSTNGDVTVRLDSKEAFESQAIRAAAWFTERTQRITDLQWQAEQVEAAIDYHAVTATDLPNGVKAGTTLQFSGRSRFSFRDGLIAFIQDFS
;
A
#
# COMPACT_ATOMS: atom_id res chain seq x y z
N MET A 1 -12.69 -26.79 12.47
CA MET A 1 -12.40 -27.52 11.22
C MET A 1 -10.93 -27.28 10.92
N GLN A 2 -10.15 -28.30 10.54
CA GLN A 2 -8.73 -28.11 10.18
C GLN A 2 -8.58 -28.15 8.66
N LEU A 3 -7.67 -27.34 8.13
CA LEU A 3 -7.28 -27.40 6.73
C LEU A 3 -6.70 -28.78 6.44
N ASN A 4 -7.17 -29.46 5.39
CA ASN A 4 -6.66 -30.77 5.03
C ASN A 4 -5.39 -30.66 4.17
N GLN A 5 -4.55 -31.70 4.21
CA GLN A 5 -3.27 -31.72 3.50
C GLN A 5 -3.42 -31.59 1.98
N ALA A 6 -4.44 -32.24 1.39
CA ALA A 6 -4.66 -32.21 -0.06
C ALA A 6 -4.91 -30.79 -0.59
N THR A 7 -5.64 -29.97 0.19
CA THR A 7 -5.87 -28.56 -0.12
C THR A 7 -4.59 -27.75 -0.02
N THR A 8 -3.80 -27.94 1.04
CA THR A 8 -2.49 -27.26 1.17
C THR A 8 -1.56 -27.61 0.02
N ASP A 9 -1.51 -28.88 -0.38
CA ASP A 9 -0.68 -29.35 -1.50
C ASP A 9 -1.16 -28.81 -2.86
N LEU A 10 -2.49 -28.69 -3.04
CA LEU A 10 -3.08 -28.06 -4.22
C LEU A 10 -2.62 -26.60 -4.35
N LEU A 11 -2.79 -25.82 -3.29
CA LEU A 11 -2.48 -24.39 -3.32
C LEU A 11 -0.96 -24.15 -3.38
N THR A 12 -0.16 -24.98 -2.71
CA THR A 12 1.30 -24.93 -2.82
C THR A 12 1.77 -25.16 -4.26
N ARG A 13 1.22 -26.18 -4.95
CA ARG A 13 1.52 -26.42 -6.37
C ARG A 13 1.07 -25.28 -7.27
N MET A 14 -0.05 -24.64 -6.95
CA MET A 14 -0.53 -23.46 -7.68
C MET A 14 0.50 -22.33 -7.61
N TYR A 15 1.01 -21.98 -6.42
CA TYR A 15 2.05 -20.94 -6.28
C TYR A 15 3.38 -21.34 -6.94
N GLN A 16 3.82 -22.58 -6.76
CA GLN A 16 5.04 -23.09 -7.41
C GLN A 16 4.96 -23.00 -8.93
N GLY A 17 3.83 -23.43 -9.51
CA GLY A 17 3.61 -23.35 -10.95
C GLY A 17 3.51 -21.91 -11.43
N PHE A 18 2.86 -21.02 -10.67
CA PHE A 18 2.77 -19.59 -11.01
C PHE A 18 4.16 -18.95 -11.04
N ASN A 19 4.95 -19.13 -9.98
CA ASN A 19 6.31 -18.57 -9.87
C ASN A 19 7.27 -19.19 -10.90
N ALA A 20 7.06 -20.45 -11.30
CA ALA A 20 7.83 -21.11 -12.36
C ALA A 20 7.33 -20.78 -13.79
N ARG A 21 6.26 -19.99 -13.92
CA ARG A 21 5.53 -19.73 -15.17
C ARG A 21 5.01 -20.99 -15.88
N ASP A 22 4.80 -22.07 -15.14
CA ASP A 22 4.17 -23.30 -15.63
C ASP A 22 2.65 -23.13 -15.70
N THR A 23 2.22 -22.43 -16.74
CA THR A 23 0.81 -22.05 -16.91
C THR A 23 -0.09 -23.28 -17.02
N GLU A 24 0.33 -24.33 -17.74
CA GLU A 24 -0.50 -25.53 -17.90
C GLU A 24 -0.70 -26.27 -16.59
N ALA A 25 0.37 -26.44 -15.80
CA ALA A 25 0.26 -27.10 -14.51
C ALA A 25 -0.70 -26.36 -13.58
N VAL A 26 -0.67 -25.03 -13.58
CA VAL A 26 -1.55 -24.22 -12.74
C VAL A 26 -3.00 -24.26 -13.23
N LEU A 27 -3.24 -24.12 -14.53
CA LEU A 27 -4.58 -24.15 -15.11
C LEU A 27 -5.29 -25.49 -14.89
N ALA A 28 -4.55 -26.60 -14.81
CA ALA A 28 -5.09 -27.91 -14.48
C ALA A 28 -5.64 -28.02 -13.04
N LEU A 29 -5.29 -27.09 -12.15
CA LEU A 29 -5.79 -27.03 -10.77
C LEU A 29 -7.09 -26.22 -10.64
N MET A 30 -7.59 -25.67 -11.75
CA MET A 30 -8.75 -24.79 -11.78
C MET A 30 -10.00 -25.50 -12.30
N GLN A 31 -11.16 -25.05 -11.82
CA GLN A 31 -12.45 -25.40 -12.40
C GLN A 31 -12.60 -24.80 -13.82
N PRO A 32 -13.38 -25.43 -14.71
CA PRO A 32 -13.61 -24.91 -16.06
C PRO A 32 -14.23 -23.51 -16.10
N ASP A 33 -15.00 -23.15 -15.06
CA ASP A 33 -15.69 -21.87 -14.89
C ASP A 33 -14.99 -20.94 -13.87
N VAL A 34 -13.72 -21.20 -13.55
CA VAL A 34 -12.96 -20.47 -12.52
C VAL A 34 -13.09 -18.95 -12.66
N GLN A 35 -13.31 -18.24 -11.57
CA GLN A 35 -13.27 -16.78 -11.51
C GLN A 35 -11.93 -16.34 -10.94
N TRP A 36 -11.10 -15.69 -11.75
CA TRP A 36 -9.78 -15.22 -11.34
C TRP A 36 -9.72 -13.69 -11.33
N PRO A 37 -9.21 -13.05 -10.27
CA PRO A 37 -9.27 -11.60 -10.14
C PRO A 37 -8.25 -10.93 -11.07
N LYS A 38 -8.65 -9.80 -11.65
CA LYS A 38 -7.72 -8.91 -12.34
C LYS A 38 -7.09 -7.98 -11.32
N ALA A 39 -6.00 -8.41 -10.69
CA ALA A 39 -5.35 -7.75 -9.56
C ALA A 39 -5.19 -6.22 -9.69
N PHE A 40 -5.00 -5.69 -10.92
CA PHE A 40 -4.79 -4.25 -11.16
C PHE A 40 -5.95 -3.52 -11.85
N LEU A 41 -6.96 -4.24 -12.35
CA LEU A 41 -8.04 -3.66 -13.16
C LEU A 41 -9.41 -3.75 -12.50
N GLY A 42 -9.52 -4.50 -11.41
CA GLY A 42 -10.79 -4.85 -10.80
C GLY A 42 -11.58 -5.88 -11.63
N GLY A 43 -12.51 -6.56 -10.96
CA GLY A 43 -13.33 -7.61 -11.56
C GLY A 43 -12.57 -8.90 -11.84
N TYR A 44 -13.15 -9.75 -12.69
CA TYR A 44 -12.69 -11.14 -12.90
C TYR A 44 -12.53 -11.47 -14.39
N VAL A 45 -11.60 -12.36 -14.68
CA VAL A 45 -11.64 -13.19 -15.89
C VAL A 45 -12.26 -14.55 -15.55
N GLN A 46 -12.88 -15.20 -16.53
CA GLN A 46 -13.58 -16.46 -16.33
C GLN A 46 -13.04 -17.58 -17.22
N GLY A 47 -12.72 -18.71 -16.59
CA GLY A 47 -12.26 -19.93 -17.25
C GLY A 47 -10.76 -19.95 -17.57
N PRO A 48 -10.14 -21.15 -17.69
CA PRO A 48 -8.70 -21.30 -17.85
C PRO A 48 -8.09 -20.56 -19.05
N ALA A 49 -8.81 -20.48 -20.17
CA ALA A 49 -8.34 -19.77 -21.36
C ALA A 49 -8.21 -18.25 -21.13
N ALA A 50 -9.14 -17.66 -20.40
CA ALA A 50 -9.10 -16.23 -20.08
C ALA A 50 -8.02 -15.91 -19.03
N VAL A 51 -7.83 -16.80 -18.05
CA VAL A 51 -6.72 -16.72 -17.08
C VAL A 51 -5.37 -16.75 -17.80
N ARG A 52 -5.18 -17.68 -18.74
CA ARG A 52 -3.98 -17.77 -19.58
C ARG A 52 -3.69 -16.45 -20.30
N ALA A 53 -4.68 -15.92 -21.00
CA ALA A 53 -4.54 -14.68 -21.76
C ALA A 53 -4.19 -13.51 -20.85
N TYR A 54 -4.81 -13.44 -19.68
CA TYR A 54 -4.54 -12.42 -18.67
C TYR A 54 -3.11 -12.49 -18.12
N TRP A 55 -2.62 -13.67 -17.74
CA TRP A 55 -1.25 -13.82 -17.26
C TRP A 55 -0.20 -13.56 -18.34
N ALA A 56 -0.44 -14.04 -19.56
CA ALA A 56 0.44 -13.73 -20.69
C ALA A 56 0.55 -12.21 -20.92
N GLN A 57 -0.56 -11.47 -20.76
CA GLN A 57 -0.54 -10.01 -20.82
C GLN A 57 0.22 -9.41 -19.64
N GLN A 58 -0.03 -9.82 -18.39
CA GLN A 58 0.69 -9.30 -17.23
C GLN A 58 2.21 -9.52 -17.34
N TRP A 59 2.63 -10.75 -17.63
CA TRP A 59 4.06 -11.10 -17.71
C TRP A 59 4.79 -10.44 -18.89
N SER A 60 4.08 -9.81 -19.82
CA SER A 60 4.69 -9.01 -20.89
C SER A 60 5.26 -7.67 -20.42
N GLY A 61 4.90 -7.22 -19.22
CA GLY A 61 5.36 -5.94 -18.66
C GLY A 61 5.94 -6.02 -17.25
N ILE A 62 5.63 -7.08 -16.48
CA ILE A 62 6.05 -7.24 -15.09
C ILE A 62 6.53 -8.66 -14.79
N ASP A 63 7.36 -8.79 -13.76
CA ASP A 63 7.83 -10.06 -13.20
C ASP A 63 7.35 -10.22 -11.75
N PRO A 64 6.15 -10.82 -11.54
CA PRO A 64 5.62 -11.05 -10.20
C PRO A 64 6.14 -12.37 -9.60
N HIS A 65 6.49 -12.33 -8.33
CA HIS A 65 6.79 -13.48 -7.48
C HIS A 65 5.84 -13.48 -6.28
N VAL A 66 5.27 -14.63 -5.94
CA VAL A 66 4.27 -14.74 -4.86
C VAL A 66 4.59 -15.93 -3.96
N ASP A 67 5.03 -15.66 -2.74
CA ASP A 67 5.40 -16.67 -1.75
C ASP A 67 4.31 -16.84 -0.69
N PRO A 68 3.70 -18.04 -0.54
CA PRO A 68 2.76 -18.29 0.54
C PRO A 68 3.49 -18.39 1.88
N THR A 69 3.06 -17.60 2.86
CA THR A 69 3.63 -17.55 4.21
C THR A 69 2.73 -18.17 5.28
N GLY A 70 1.45 -18.39 4.96
CA GLY A 70 0.50 -19.02 5.88
C GLY A 70 -0.78 -19.47 5.19
N PHE A 71 -1.40 -20.52 5.72
CA PHE A 71 -2.67 -21.06 5.24
C PHE A 71 -3.65 -21.18 6.40
N GLU A 72 -4.87 -20.69 6.21
CA GLU A 72 -5.92 -20.69 7.20
C GLU A 72 -7.25 -21.15 6.58
N LEU A 73 -7.95 -22.04 7.28
CA LEU A 73 -9.31 -22.42 6.92
C LEU A 73 -10.30 -21.48 7.60
N LEU A 74 -11.07 -20.74 6.81
CA LEU A 74 -12.07 -19.81 7.29
C LEU A 74 -13.34 -20.54 7.78
N PRO A 75 -14.15 -19.92 8.67
CA PRO A 75 -15.36 -20.54 9.21
C PRO A 75 -16.41 -20.95 8.16
N ASP A 76 -16.41 -20.30 7.01
CA ASP A 76 -17.32 -20.59 5.89
C ASP A 76 -16.76 -21.63 4.89
N GLY A 77 -15.61 -22.23 5.19
CA GLY A 77 -14.98 -23.26 4.39
C GLY A 77 -14.05 -22.77 3.28
N ARG A 78 -13.90 -21.44 3.10
CA ARG A 78 -12.89 -20.86 2.23
C ARG A 78 -11.49 -20.99 2.83
N VAL A 79 -10.46 -20.87 2.00
CA VAL A 79 -9.06 -20.91 2.46
C VAL A 79 -8.42 -19.55 2.25
N ALA A 80 -7.98 -18.91 3.33
CA ALA A 80 -7.13 -17.73 3.25
C ALA A 80 -5.68 -18.17 3.16
N VAL A 81 -4.95 -17.66 2.17
CA VAL A 81 -3.51 -17.82 2.07
C VAL A 81 -2.87 -16.47 2.20
N THR A 82 -2.09 -16.27 3.27
CA THR A 82 -1.24 -15.09 3.39
C THR A 82 -0.07 -15.26 2.44
N VAL A 83 0.16 -14.26 1.59
CA VAL A 83 1.23 -14.27 0.60
C VAL A 83 2.06 -13.01 0.69
N HIS A 84 3.38 -13.15 0.54
CA HIS A 84 4.28 -12.05 0.24
C HIS A 84 4.42 -11.97 -1.29
N GLN A 85 4.00 -10.85 -1.88
CA GLN A 85 4.09 -10.61 -3.31
C GLN A 85 5.11 -9.51 -3.60
N VAL A 86 6.02 -9.82 -4.51
CA VAL A 86 7.04 -8.89 -5.01
C VAL A 86 6.88 -8.79 -6.52
N VAL A 87 6.82 -7.57 -7.04
CA VAL A 87 6.65 -7.32 -8.47
C VAL A 87 7.76 -6.39 -8.92
N HIS A 88 8.51 -6.82 -9.94
CA HIS A 88 9.46 -5.97 -10.64
C HIS A 88 8.94 -5.62 -12.04
N ASP A 89 9.46 -4.54 -12.63
CA ASP A 89 9.41 -4.38 -14.08
C ASP A 89 10.40 -5.35 -14.76
N LEU A 90 10.38 -5.42 -16.09
CA LEU A 90 11.32 -6.28 -16.83
C LEU A 90 12.78 -5.81 -16.78
N ALA A 91 13.06 -4.60 -16.29
CA ALA A 91 14.41 -4.08 -16.08
C ALA A 91 14.94 -4.41 -14.67
N GLY A 92 14.11 -4.99 -13.79
CA GLY A 92 14.46 -5.33 -12.41
C GLY A 92 14.19 -4.20 -11.40
N THR A 93 13.48 -3.14 -11.78
CA THR A 93 13.04 -2.10 -10.84
C THR A 93 11.91 -2.63 -9.98
N LEU A 94 12.02 -2.48 -8.66
CA LEU A 94 10.94 -2.86 -7.74
C LEU A 94 9.72 -1.95 -7.93
N LEU A 95 8.58 -2.55 -8.25
CA LEU A 95 7.29 -1.86 -8.42
C LEU A 95 6.38 -2.04 -7.22
N LEU A 96 6.38 -3.22 -6.61
CA LEU A 96 5.53 -3.56 -5.47
C LEU A 96 6.22 -4.61 -4.59
N ASP A 97 6.15 -4.41 -3.28
CA ASP A 97 6.52 -5.39 -2.26
C ASP A 97 5.45 -5.28 -1.16
N THR A 98 4.60 -6.29 -1.03
CA THR A 98 3.49 -6.24 -0.05
C THR A 98 3.04 -7.63 0.37
N THR A 99 2.39 -7.70 1.53
CA THR A 99 1.69 -8.91 2.00
C THR A 99 0.19 -8.74 1.84
N VAL A 100 -0.49 -9.72 1.26
CA VAL A 100 -1.96 -9.76 1.08
C VAL A 100 -2.51 -11.14 1.43
N GLN A 101 -3.84 -11.27 1.49
CA GLN A 101 -4.51 -12.56 1.55
C GLN A 101 -5.17 -12.91 0.23
N HIS A 102 -4.90 -14.11 -0.25
CA HIS A 102 -5.66 -14.74 -1.31
C HIS A 102 -6.74 -15.65 -0.71
N ILE A 103 -8.00 -15.36 -1.01
CA ILE A 103 -9.13 -16.14 -0.51
C ILE A 103 -9.60 -17.10 -1.60
N TYR A 104 -9.39 -18.39 -1.38
CA TYR A 104 -9.77 -19.44 -2.31
C TYR A 104 -11.13 -20.03 -1.97
N HIS A 105 -11.95 -20.13 -3.00
CA HIS A 105 -13.16 -20.95 -3.01
C HIS A 105 -12.84 -22.21 -3.80
N LEU A 106 -12.97 -23.35 -3.12
CA LEU A 106 -12.67 -24.66 -3.70
C LEU A 106 -13.97 -25.40 -3.97
N ARG A 107 -14.01 -26.11 -5.10
CA ARG A 107 -15.12 -27.00 -5.46
C ARG A 107 -14.52 -28.27 -6.04
N ASP A 108 -14.95 -29.42 -5.54
CA ASP A 108 -14.48 -30.74 -5.97
C ASP A 108 -12.94 -30.89 -6.00
N GLY A 109 -12.25 -30.25 -5.05
CA GLY A 109 -10.79 -30.28 -4.95
C GLY A 109 -10.05 -29.40 -5.97
N LEU A 110 -10.76 -28.54 -6.70
CA LEU A 110 -10.20 -27.59 -7.67
C LEU A 110 -10.55 -26.15 -7.29
N ILE A 111 -9.78 -25.19 -7.83
CA ILE A 111 -9.98 -23.77 -7.61
C ILE A 111 -11.18 -23.26 -8.42
N ALA A 112 -12.25 -22.87 -7.75
CA ALA A 112 -13.44 -22.29 -8.38
C ALA A 112 -13.38 -20.76 -8.44
N ARG A 113 -12.73 -20.13 -7.45
CA ARG A 113 -12.54 -18.68 -7.42
C ARG A 113 -11.37 -18.32 -6.51
N MET A 114 -10.71 -17.22 -6.85
CA MET A 114 -9.75 -16.55 -5.97
C MET A 114 -10.19 -15.09 -5.80
N ASP A 115 -10.08 -14.57 -4.59
CA ASP A 115 -10.22 -13.14 -4.29
C ASP A 115 -8.91 -12.64 -3.68
N VAL A 116 -8.55 -11.38 -3.95
CA VAL A 116 -7.43 -10.71 -3.27
C VAL A 116 -8.01 -9.80 -2.21
N GLN A 117 -7.54 -9.94 -0.97
CA GLN A 117 -7.91 -9.10 0.16
C GLN A 117 -6.66 -8.45 0.73
N SER A 118 -6.72 -7.14 0.94
CA SER A 118 -5.69 -6.45 1.72
C SER A 118 -5.73 -6.96 3.16
N LEU A 119 -4.56 -7.13 3.76
CA LEU A 119 -4.46 -7.32 5.21
C LEU A 119 -4.71 -6.02 5.98
N TYR A 120 -4.65 -4.90 5.28
CA TYR A 120 -4.78 -3.56 5.83
C TYR A 120 -6.16 -3.00 5.46
N PRO A 121 -6.69 -2.07 6.26
CA PRO A 121 -7.96 -1.37 5.96
C PRO A 121 -7.99 -0.67 4.59
N MET A 122 -6.81 -0.46 3.99
CA MET A 122 -6.61 0.08 2.65
C MET A 122 -5.61 -0.79 1.88
N ASP A 123 -5.76 -0.91 0.56
CA ASP A 123 -4.77 -1.58 -0.30
C ASP A 123 -3.42 -0.83 -0.26
N ALA A 124 -2.30 -1.56 -0.22
CA ALA A 124 -0.97 -0.96 -0.10
C ALA A 124 -0.58 -0.07 -1.28
N ALA A 125 -0.93 -0.44 -2.52
CA ALA A 125 -0.68 0.39 -3.69
C ALA A 125 -1.54 1.67 -3.63
N GLN A 126 -2.79 1.58 -3.17
CA GLN A 126 -3.66 2.75 -2.99
C GLN A 126 -3.15 3.67 -1.88
N ALA A 127 -2.75 3.12 -0.74
CA ALA A 127 -2.19 3.88 0.37
C ALA A 127 -0.88 4.58 -0.03
N LYS A 128 0.00 3.88 -0.78
CA LYS A 128 1.22 4.47 -1.35
C LYS A 128 0.90 5.65 -2.27
N LEU A 129 -0.01 5.46 -3.24
CA LEU A 129 -0.41 6.52 -4.16
C LEU A 129 -0.99 7.74 -3.42
N LEU A 130 -1.76 7.50 -2.36
CA LEU A 130 -2.35 8.56 -1.55
C LEU A 130 -1.30 9.32 -0.74
N ILE A 131 -0.33 8.63 -0.13
CA ILE A 131 0.81 9.27 0.55
C ILE A 131 1.62 10.11 -0.46
N GLU A 132 1.94 9.54 -1.62
CA GLU A 132 2.70 10.26 -2.66
C GLU A 132 1.95 11.50 -3.16
N SER A 133 0.64 11.40 -3.35
CA SER A 133 -0.21 12.54 -3.73
C SER A 133 -0.23 13.63 -2.66
N TYR A 134 -0.32 13.24 -1.39
CA TYR A 134 -0.26 14.17 -0.26
C TYR A 134 1.10 14.89 -0.18
N ILE A 135 2.20 14.15 -0.31
CA ILE A 135 3.56 14.69 -0.26
C ILE A 135 3.85 15.60 -1.46
N GLU A 136 3.39 15.24 -2.66
CA GLU A 136 3.51 16.08 -3.85
C GLU A 136 2.74 17.40 -3.67
N ALA A 137 1.51 17.34 -3.14
CA ALA A 137 0.75 18.54 -2.82
C ALA A 137 1.44 19.40 -1.75
N TYR A 138 2.03 18.78 -0.72
CA TYR A 138 2.85 19.47 0.26
C TYR A 138 4.01 20.21 -0.42
N ASN A 139 4.80 19.53 -1.25
CA ASN A 139 5.96 20.07 -1.94
C ASN A 139 5.60 21.26 -2.85
N ARG A 140 4.42 21.21 -3.47
CA ARG A 140 3.90 22.27 -4.35
C ARG A 140 3.22 23.44 -3.64
N PHE A 141 3.22 23.44 -2.30
CA PHE A 141 2.44 24.39 -1.49
C PHE A 141 0.92 24.36 -1.78
N ASP A 142 0.42 23.24 -2.31
CA ASP A 142 -0.97 23.03 -2.67
C ASP A 142 -1.76 22.51 -1.47
N VAL A 143 -2.16 23.42 -0.59
CA VAL A 143 -2.98 23.07 0.59
C VAL A 143 -4.30 22.38 0.18
N PRO A 144 -5.08 22.87 -0.80
CA PRO A 144 -6.27 22.15 -1.27
C PRO A 144 -5.99 20.70 -1.70
N GLY A 145 -4.89 20.46 -2.43
CA GLY A 145 -4.44 19.11 -2.81
C GLY A 145 -4.11 18.23 -1.61
N MET A 146 -3.44 18.78 -0.60
CA MET A 146 -3.20 18.06 0.66
C MET A 146 -4.53 17.67 1.33
N LEU A 147 -5.46 18.62 1.46
CA LEU A 147 -6.76 18.40 2.11
C LEU A 147 -7.63 17.38 1.38
N ALA A 148 -7.51 17.26 0.06
CA ALA A 148 -8.23 16.26 -0.72
C ALA A 148 -7.85 14.82 -0.33
N CYS A 149 -6.66 14.61 0.24
CA CYS A 149 -6.17 13.29 0.65
C CYS A 149 -6.63 12.89 2.06
N LEU A 150 -7.18 13.81 2.86
CA LEU A 150 -7.43 13.59 4.29
C LEU A 150 -8.90 13.28 4.60
N GLN A 151 -9.14 12.53 5.67
CA GLN A 151 -10.45 12.42 6.30
C GLN A 151 -10.93 13.76 6.89
N PRO A 152 -12.24 14.04 6.99
CA PRO A 152 -12.74 15.24 7.65
C PRO A 152 -12.29 15.37 9.12
N ASP A 153 -12.22 14.24 9.82
CA ASP A 153 -11.78 14.08 11.21
C ASP A 153 -10.33 13.59 11.31
N VAL A 154 -9.49 13.92 10.31
CA VAL A 154 -8.07 13.59 10.34
C VAL A 154 -7.42 14.12 11.63
N ARG A 155 -6.62 13.26 12.27
CA ARG A 155 -5.76 13.67 13.37
C ARG A 155 -4.32 13.84 12.89
N PHE A 156 -3.72 14.99 13.18
CA PHE A 156 -2.32 15.28 12.90
C PHE A 156 -1.57 15.48 14.21
N GLU A 157 -0.39 14.87 14.31
CA GLU A 157 0.53 15.03 15.44
C GLU A 157 1.94 15.36 14.96
N HIS A 158 2.61 16.26 15.68
CA HIS A 158 4.06 16.42 15.55
C HIS A 158 4.70 15.98 16.87
N SER A 159 5.71 15.12 16.77
CA SER A 159 6.41 14.58 17.93
C SER A 159 7.89 14.92 17.85
N THR A 160 8.42 15.41 18.97
CA THR A 160 9.85 15.72 19.12
C THR A 160 10.37 14.95 20.32
N ASN A 161 11.45 14.19 20.16
CA ASN A 161 12.01 13.32 21.21
C ASN A 161 11.00 12.34 21.85
N GLY A 162 9.96 11.94 21.11
CA GLY A 162 8.92 11.01 21.57
C GLY A 162 7.70 11.67 22.23
N ASP A 163 7.76 12.98 22.51
CA ASP A 163 6.62 13.72 23.07
C ASP A 163 5.82 14.41 21.97
N VAL A 164 4.49 14.29 22.02
CA VAL A 164 3.58 14.99 21.10
C VAL A 164 3.55 16.47 21.47
N THR A 165 4.13 17.32 20.64
CA THR A 165 4.24 18.77 20.85
C THR A 165 3.15 19.56 20.15
N VAL A 166 2.57 18.99 19.08
CA VAL A 166 1.40 19.55 18.37
C VAL A 166 0.39 18.43 18.15
N ARG A 167 -0.89 18.73 18.37
CA ARG A 167 -2.01 17.87 17.99
C ARG A 167 -3.11 18.71 17.36
N LEU A 168 -3.63 18.24 16.23
CA LEU A 168 -4.80 18.80 15.54
C LEU A 168 -5.78 17.66 15.30
N ASP A 169 -7.06 17.86 15.64
CA ASP A 169 -8.09 16.81 15.61
C ASP A 169 -9.17 17.07 14.54
N SER A 170 -8.87 17.89 13.53
CA SER A 170 -9.78 18.12 12.40
C SER A 170 -9.05 18.60 11.15
N LYS A 171 -9.68 18.36 9.98
CA LYS A 171 -9.21 18.87 8.70
C LYS A 171 -9.13 20.40 8.65
N GLU A 172 -10.06 21.10 9.31
CA GLU A 172 -10.07 22.57 9.37
C GLU A 172 -8.90 23.12 10.21
N ALA A 173 -8.61 22.48 11.35
CA ALA A 173 -7.46 22.82 12.18
C ALA A 173 -6.15 22.55 11.42
N PHE A 174 -6.09 21.42 10.70
CA PHE A 174 -4.98 21.08 9.82
C PHE A 174 -4.80 22.12 8.71
N GLU A 175 -5.86 22.49 7.99
CA GLU A 175 -5.82 23.51 6.92
C GLU A 175 -5.25 24.83 7.43
N SER A 176 -5.78 25.33 8.54
CA SER A 176 -5.32 26.56 9.17
C SER A 176 -3.83 26.51 9.50
N GLN A 177 -3.35 25.36 10.00
CA GLN A 177 -1.93 25.16 10.28
C GLN A 177 -1.09 25.06 9.00
N ALA A 178 -1.56 24.33 7.99
CA ALA A 178 -0.86 24.13 6.72
C ALA A 178 -0.68 25.44 5.95
N ILE A 179 -1.70 26.32 5.93
CA ILE A 179 -1.63 27.65 5.32
C ILE A 179 -0.59 28.52 6.04
N ARG A 180 -0.60 28.53 7.38
CA ARG A 180 0.38 29.30 8.17
C ARG A 180 1.80 28.78 7.97
N ALA A 181 1.99 27.47 8.01
CA ALA A 181 3.29 26.83 7.85
C ALA A 181 3.83 26.97 6.42
N ALA A 182 2.97 26.97 5.40
CA ALA A 182 3.36 27.23 4.01
C ALA A 182 4.03 28.60 3.85
N ALA A 183 3.51 29.63 4.53
CA ALA A 183 4.09 30.98 4.47
C ALA A 183 5.50 31.10 5.09
N TRP A 184 5.94 30.10 5.87
CA TRP A 184 7.27 30.08 6.47
C TRP A 184 8.39 29.68 5.52
N PHE A 185 8.07 29.16 4.32
CA PHE A 185 9.07 28.61 3.41
C PHE A 185 8.93 29.20 1.99
N THR A 186 10.06 29.46 1.35
CA THR A 186 10.12 29.76 -0.09
C THR A 186 10.22 28.48 -0.90
N GLU A 187 10.89 27.48 -0.35
CA GLU A 187 11.04 26.15 -0.92
C GLU A 187 10.83 25.11 0.18
N ARG A 188 10.15 24.02 -0.14
CA ARG A 188 10.06 22.84 0.73
C ARG A 188 9.93 21.58 -0.11
N THR A 189 10.62 20.53 0.29
CA THR A 189 10.59 19.24 -0.38
C THR A 189 10.73 18.14 0.65
N GLN A 190 9.76 17.26 0.67
CA GLN A 190 9.81 15.95 1.29
C GLN A 190 10.01 14.91 0.20
N ARG A 191 11.01 14.04 0.40
CA ARG A 191 11.26 12.88 -0.47
C ARG A 191 11.15 11.61 0.34
N ILE A 192 10.25 10.72 -0.07
CA ILE A 192 10.14 9.39 0.53
C ILE A 192 11.36 8.57 0.12
N THR A 193 12.08 8.04 1.09
CA THR A 193 13.26 7.17 0.87
C THR A 193 12.97 5.71 1.13
N ASP A 194 11.99 5.41 1.98
CA ASP A 194 11.56 4.06 2.33
C ASP A 194 10.09 4.08 2.81
N LEU A 195 9.38 2.95 2.66
CA LEU A 195 8.03 2.74 3.18
C LEU A 195 7.95 1.41 3.92
N GLN A 196 7.59 1.47 5.20
CA GLN A 196 7.46 0.30 6.05
C GLN A 196 6.01 0.08 6.46
N TRP A 197 5.47 -1.09 6.12
CA TRP A 197 4.08 -1.48 6.37
C TRP A 197 3.96 -2.18 7.72
N GLN A 198 3.12 -1.64 8.60
CA GLN A 198 2.78 -2.21 9.90
C GLN A 198 1.25 -2.34 9.98
N ALA A 199 0.70 -3.38 10.61
CA ALA A 199 -0.70 -3.84 10.50
C ALA A 199 -1.81 -2.79 10.23
N GLU A 200 -1.76 -1.59 10.81
CA GLU A 200 -2.74 -0.51 10.59
C GLU A 200 -2.12 0.81 10.10
N GLN A 201 -0.81 0.84 9.89
CA GLN A 201 -0.02 2.05 9.69
C GLN A 201 1.10 1.88 8.66
N VAL A 202 1.42 2.97 7.98
CA VAL A 202 2.57 3.04 7.08
C VAL A 202 3.53 4.07 7.63
N GLU A 203 4.78 3.68 7.80
CA GLU A 203 5.85 4.60 8.18
C GLU A 203 6.69 4.94 6.94
N ALA A 204 6.73 6.21 6.58
CA ALA A 204 7.55 6.75 5.52
C ALA A 204 8.82 7.36 6.12
N ALA A 205 9.98 6.90 5.64
CA ALA A 205 11.23 7.62 5.87
C ALA A 205 11.30 8.82 4.91
N ILE A 206 11.58 10.00 5.45
CA ILE A 206 11.53 11.26 4.71
C ILE A 206 12.90 11.93 4.76
N ASP A 207 13.43 12.27 3.59
CA ASP A 207 14.46 13.30 3.48
C ASP A 207 13.78 14.65 3.26
N TYR A 208 14.03 15.59 4.17
CA TYR A 208 13.46 16.93 4.13
C TYR A 208 14.51 17.96 3.72
N HIS A 209 14.10 18.88 2.84
CA HIS A 209 14.84 20.07 2.47
C HIS A 209 13.88 21.26 2.42
N ALA A 210 14.27 22.40 2.98
CA ALA A 210 13.49 23.63 2.85
C ALA A 210 14.35 24.89 2.97
N VAL A 211 13.84 26.01 2.45
CA VAL A 211 14.43 27.35 2.63
C VAL A 211 13.39 28.24 3.28
N THR A 212 13.75 28.88 4.40
CA THR A 212 12.82 29.74 5.14
C THR A 212 12.53 31.04 4.41
N ALA A 213 11.26 31.43 4.31
CA ALA A 213 10.82 32.73 3.77
C ALA A 213 10.85 33.84 4.83
N THR A 214 10.62 33.48 6.08
CA THR A 214 10.54 34.40 7.22
C THR A 214 11.42 33.89 8.36
N ASP A 215 11.64 34.75 9.36
CA ASP A 215 12.13 34.26 10.65
C ASP A 215 11.10 33.28 11.25
N LEU A 216 11.56 32.12 11.71
CA LEU A 216 10.71 31.10 12.32
C LEU A 216 10.55 31.34 13.83
N PRO A 217 9.47 30.84 14.46
CA PRO A 217 9.22 31.02 15.90
C PRO A 217 10.34 30.51 16.82
N ASN A 218 11.14 29.54 16.35
CA ASN A 218 12.27 28.97 17.08
C ASN A 218 13.58 29.76 16.90
N GLY A 219 13.54 30.91 16.22
CA GLY A 219 14.69 31.81 16.04
C GLY A 219 15.52 31.59 14.78
N VAL A 220 15.19 30.58 13.95
CA VAL A 220 15.82 30.39 12.63
C VAL A 220 15.53 31.61 11.75
N LYS A 221 16.55 32.14 11.08
CA LYS A 221 16.44 33.34 10.25
C LYS A 221 15.89 33.05 8.86
N ALA A 222 15.23 34.04 8.25
CA ALA A 222 14.85 33.99 6.84
C ALA A 222 16.05 33.67 5.92
N GLY A 223 15.83 32.89 4.86
CA GLY A 223 16.86 32.44 3.93
C GLY A 223 17.72 31.27 4.42
N THR A 224 17.42 30.70 5.59
CA THR A 224 18.16 29.53 6.11
C THR A 224 17.72 28.27 5.39
N THR A 225 18.68 27.48 4.92
CA THR A 225 18.44 26.12 4.42
C THR A 225 18.35 25.15 5.59
N LEU A 226 17.26 24.38 5.62
CA LEU A 226 17.03 23.29 6.55
C LEU A 226 17.15 21.96 5.80
N GLN A 227 17.89 21.01 6.37
CA GLN A 227 18.02 19.66 5.83
C GLN A 227 18.16 18.64 6.95
N PHE A 228 17.28 17.65 6.99
CA PHE A 228 17.32 16.55 7.94
C PHE A 228 16.51 15.35 7.43
N SER A 229 16.80 14.17 8.01
CA SER A 229 15.97 12.99 7.81
C SER A 229 14.97 12.88 8.95
N GLY A 230 13.72 12.61 8.61
CA GLY A 230 12.62 12.43 9.56
C GLY A 230 11.79 11.21 9.19
N ARG A 231 10.69 11.01 9.91
CA ARG A 231 9.71 9.96 9.61
C ARG A 231 8.30 10.49 9.72
N SER A 232 7.41 10.01 8.87
CA SER A 232 5.98 10.29 8.96
C SER A 232 5.21 8.99 9.00
N ARG A 233 4.20 8.91 9.86
CA ARG A 233 3.38 7.73 10.05
C ARG A 233 1.95 8.04 9.66
N PHE A 234 1.37 7.16 8.85
CA PHE A 234 0.04 7.32 8.29
C PHE A 234 -0.88 6.19 8.74
N SER A 235 -2.14 6.49 8.99
CA SER A 235 -3.21 5.47 8.98
C SER A 235 -4.35 5.92 8.08
N PHE A 236 -5.14 4.95 7.64
CA PHE A 236 -6.14 5.15 6.60
C PHE A 236 -7.52 4.66 7.05
N ARG A 237 -8.55 5.34 6.56
CA ARG A 237 -9.94 4.95 6.72
C ARG A 237 -10.71 5.40 5.49
N ASP A 238 -11.67 4.61 5.02
CA ASP A 238 -12.55 4.91 3.88
C ASP A 238 -11.81 5.48 2.64
N GLY A 239 -10.60 4.96 2.38
CA GLY A 239 -9.78 5.39 1.24
C GLY A 239 -9.07 6.74 1.38
N LEU A 240 -9.04 7.34 2.57
CA LEU A 240 -8.38 8.62 2.86
C LEU A 240 -7.44 8.50 4.07
N ILE A 241 -6.52 9.46 4.22
CA ILE A 241 -5.61 9.55 5.37
C ILE A 241 -6.41 9.98 6.60
N ALA A 242 -6.47 9.13 7.62
CA ALA A 242 -7.17 9.37 8.88
C ALA A 242 -6.23 9.86 9.99
N PHE A 243 -4.94 9.55 9.90
CA PHE A 243 -3.93 9.96 10.86
C PHE A 243 -2.61 10.27 10.19
N ILE A 244 -1.93 11.31 10.66
CA ILE A 244 -0.56 11.64 10.32
C ILE A 244 0.19 11.93 11.61
N GLN A 245 1.38 11.35 11.78
CA GLN A 245 2.30 11.73 12.85
C GLN A 245 3.70 11.92 12.29
N ASP A 246 4.23 13.12 12.47
CA ASP A 246 5.58 13.47 12.04
C ASP A 246 6.55 13.39 13.22
N PHE A 247 7.72 12.79 12.98
CA PHE A 247 8.81 12.64 13.93
C PHE A 247 10.04 13.41 13.43
N SER A 248 10.48 14.37 14.24
CA SER A 248 11.75 15.10 14.08
C SER A 248 12.73 14.74 15.18
#